data_AF-A0A927B4Q2-F1
#
_entry.id   AF-A0A927B4Q2-F1
#
_cell.length_a   1.000
_cell.length_b   1.000
_cell.length_c   1.000
_cell.angle_alpha   90.00
_cell.angle_beta   90.00
_cell.angle_gamma   90.00
#
_symmetry.space_group_name_H-M   'P 1'
#
loop_
_entity.id
_entity.type
_entity.pdbx_description
1 polymer ?
#
loop_
_entity_poly.entity_id
_entity_poly.type
_entity_poly.pdbx_seq_one_letter_code
_entity_poly.pdbx_strand_id
1 'polypeptide(L)' 'MSQPIYTAIPDTSDNNYWTIKSVAGSVRSTTFVPKDKELHQQLRVKAWAVIQASLRKSNRKVSY' A
#
# COMPACT_ATOMS: atom_id res chain seq x y z
N MET A 1 -4.56 -11.54 -21.23
CA MET A 1 -3.70 -10.97 -20.17
C MET A 1 -4.45 -9.81 -19.55
N SER A 2 -5.09 -10.04 -18.40
CA SER A 2 -5.83 -9.00 -17.69
C SER A 2 -4.80 -8.02 -17.11
N GLN A 3 -4.87 -6.75 -17.49
CA GLN A 3 -3.98 -5.72 -16.94
C GLN A 3 -4.13 -5.67 -15.41
N PRO A 4 -3.04 -5.53 -14.64
CA PRO A 4 -3.17 -5.28 -13.21
C PRO A 4 -3.91 -3.95 -13.05
N ILE A 5 -5.11 -4.01 -12.49
CA ILE A 5 -6.03 -2.87 -12.33
C ILE A 5 -5.37 -1.75 -11.51
N TYR A 6 -4.40 -2.11 -10.66
CA TYR A 6 -3.69 -1.20 -9.78
C TYR A 6 -2.18 -1.27 -10.00
N THR A 7 -1.56 -0.12 -10.24
CA THR A 7 -0.11 0.04 -10.42
C THR A 7 0.60 0.53 -9.15
N ALA A 8 -0.17 1.00 -8.16
CA ALA A 8 0.22 1.44 -6.83
C ALA A 8 -0.88 1.10 -5.81
N ILE A 9 -0.58 1.10 -4.51
CA ILE A 9 -1.59 0.94 -3.45
C ILE A 9 -2.49 2.18 -3.48
N PRO A 10 -3.79 2.03 -3.80
CA PRO A 10 -4.72 3.16 -3.85
C PRO A 10 -5.14 3.61 -2.44
N ASP A 11 -5.71 4.81 -2.37
CA ASP A 11 -6.27 5.36 -1.14
C ASP A 11 -7.35 4.44 -0.54
N THR A 12 -7.55 4.50 0.79
CA THR A 12 -8.56 3.69 1.51
C THR A 12 -10.00 3.94 1.07
N SER A 13 -10.21 5.00 0.28
CA SER A 13 -11.48 5.33 -0.38
C SER A 13 -11.85 4.40 -1.54
N ASP A 14 -10.90 3.63 -2.08
CA ASP A 14 -11.16 2.71 -3.19
C ASP A 14 -11.81 1.40 -2.70
N ASN A 15 -13.13 1.32 -2.83
CA ASN A 15 -13.93 0.14 -2.44
C ASN A 15 -13.73 -1.09 -3.34
N ASN A 16 -13.05 -0.94 -4.48
CA ASN A 16 -12.70 -2.08 -5.33
C ASN A 16 -11.43 -2.77 -4.82
N TYR A 17 -10.50 -2.01 -4.26
CA TYR A 17 -9.28 -2.52 -3.66
C TYR A 17 -9.44 -2.87 -2.16
N TRP A 18 -10.11 -2.01 -1.41
CA TRP A 18 -10.31 -2.15 0.03
C TRP A 18 -11.65 -2.81 0.36
N THR A 19 -11.63 -3.65 1.37
CA THR A 19 -12.81 -4.21 2.04
C THR A 19 -12.89 -3.64 3.43
N ILE A 20 -14.05 -3.11 3.77
CA ILE A 20 -14.30 -2.55 5.09
C ILE A 20 -14.80 -3.67 5.98
N LYS A 21 -14.02 -3.99 7.03
CA LYS A 21 -14.46 -4.87 8.10
C LYS A 21 -14.80 -4.02 9.32
N SER A 22 -16.09 -3.78 9.51
CA SER A 22 -16.64 -3.26 10.76
C SER A 22 -17.00 -4.43 11.67
N VAL A 23 -16.46 -4.44 12.89
CA VAL A 23 -16.90 -5.40 13.91
C VAL A 23 -18.26 -4.93 14.43
N ALA A 24 -19.30 -5.74 14.26
CA ALA A 24 -20.63 -5.44 14.77
C ALA A 24 -20.55 -5.20 16.30
N GLY A 25 -20.89 -3.99 16.74
CA GLY A 25 -20.84 -3.58 18.15
C GLY A 25 -19.64 -2.71 18.55
N SER A 26 -18.62 -2.52 17.70
CA SER A 26 -17.53 -1.58 17.95
C SER A 26 -17.66 -0.35 17.06
N VAL A 27 -18.07 0.78 17.64
CA VAL A 27 -18.26 2.08 16.97
C VAL A 27 -16.92 2.65 16.44
N ARG A 28 -15.77 2.09 16.86
CA ARG A 28 -14.46 2.77 16.73
C ARG A 28 -13.41 2.06 15.89
N SER A 29 -13.67 0.84 15.42
CA SER A 29 -12.66 0.03 14.72
C SER A 29 -13.15 -0.37 13.34
N THR A 30 -13.03 0.56 12.39
CA THR A 30 -13.19 0.27 10.96
C THR A 30 -11.84 -0.19 10.42
N THR A 31 -11.71 -1.47 10.08
CA THR A 31 -10.46 -2.01 9.52
C THR A 31 -10.58 -2.12 8.01
N PHE A 32 -9.69 -1.45 7.29
CA PHE A 32 -9.56 -1.58 5.84
C PHE A 32 -8.62 -2.72 5.51
N VAL A 33 -9.13 -3.77 4.87
CA VAL A 33 -8.34 -4.92 4.43
C VAL A 33 -8.37 -5.01 2.91
N PRO A 34 -7.23 -5.22 2.24
CA PRO A 34 -7.22 -5.36 0.79
C PRO A 34 -7.98 -6.63 0.38
N LYS A 35 -8.78 -6.54 -0.69
CA LYS A 35 -9.48 -7.70 -1.28
C LYS A 35 -8.48 -8.74 -1.77
N ASP A 36 -7.47 -8.27 -2.50
CA ASP A 36 -6.42 -9.10 -3.06
C ASP A 36 -5.12 -8.90 -2.30
N LYS A 37 -4.80 -9.86 -1.42
CA LYS A 37 -3.62 -9.80 -0.55
C LYS A 37 -2.32 -9.93 -1.36
N GLU A 38 -2.34 -10.72 -2.44
CA GLU A 38 -1.15 -10.98 -3.25
C GLU A 38 -0.79 -9.73 -4.05
N LEU A 39 -1.78 -9.12 -4.71
CA LEU A 39 -1.61 -7.84 -5.39
C LEU A 39 -1.14 -6.75 -4.40
N HIS A 40 -1.72 -6.70 -3.20
CA HIS A 40 -1.30 -5.76 -2.17
C HIS A 40 0.17 -5.95 -1.76
N GLN A 41 0.61 -7.19 -1.60
CA GLN A 41 1.99 -7.50 -1.25
C GLN A 41 2.97 -7.07 -2.36
N GLN A 42 2.65 -7.35 -3.62
CA GLN A 42 3.48 -6.94 -4.76
C GLN A 42 3.62 -5.41 -4.82
N LEU A 43 2.51 -4.68 -4.69
CA LEU A 43 2.50 -3.22 -4.69
C LEU A 43 3.27 -2.64 -3.50
N ARG A 44 3.16 -3.24 -2.33
CA ARG A 44 3.89 -2.84 -1.13
C ARG A 44 5.40 -3.04 -1.29
N VAL A 45 5.83 -4.18 -1.82
CA VAL A 45 7.25 -4.46 -2.09
C VAL A 45 7.80 -3.45 -3.10
N LYS A 46 7.06 -3.18 -4.18
CA LYS A 46 7.44 -2.20 -5.19
C LYS A 46 7.58 -0.79 -4.59
N ALA A 47 6.61 -0.34 -3.79
CA ALA A 47 6.66 0.95 -3.12
C ALA A 47 7.85 1.05 -2.15
N TRP A 48 8.09 0.00 -1.37
CA TRP A 48 9.21 -0.05 -0.44
C TRP A 48 10.57 -0.02 -1.15
N ALA A 49 10.71 -0.72 -2.28
CA ALA A 49 11.91 -0.67 -3.10
C ALA A 49 12.19 0.75 -3.64
N VAL A 50 11.16 1.48 -4.06
CA VAL A 50 11.29 2.88 -4.51
C VAL A 50 11.73 3.79 -3.36
N ILE A 51 11.14 3.63 -2.16
CA ILE A 51 11.53 4.38 -0.96
C ILE A 51 12.98 4.07 -0.57
N GLN A 52 13.39 2.80 -0.59
CA GLN A 52 14.77 2.44 -0.31
C GLN A 52 15.74 3.03 -1.32
N ALA A 53 15.39 3.02 -2.61
CA ALA A 53 16.20 3.61 -3.66
C ALA A 53 16.34 5.13 -3.52
N SER A 54 15.28 5.83 -3.09
CA SER A 54 15.35 7.28 -2.83
C SER A 54 16.18 7.61 -1.59
N LEU A 55 16.03 6.84 -0.51
CA LEU A 55 16.82 6.99 0.72
C LEU A 55 18.33 6.78 0.47
N ARG A 56 18.72 5.78 -0.33
CA ARG A 56 20.13 5.53 -0.66
C ARG A 56 20.81 6.69 -1.39
N LYS A 57 20.06 7.50 -2.15
CA LYS A 57 20.61 8.65 -2.87
C LYS A 57 20.87 9.86 -1.96
N SER A 58 20.20 9.95 -0.81
CA SER A 58 20.35 11.08 0.12
C SER A 58 21.63 11.03 0.96
N ASN A 59 22.15 9.82 1.26
CA ASN A 59 23.35 9.65 2.10
C ASN A 59 24.69 9.96 1.40
N ARG A 60 24.70 10.46 0.15
CA ARG A 60 25.93 10.86 -0.56
C ARG A 60 26.24 12.36 -0.50
N LYS A 61 25.62 13.11 0.41
CA LYS A 61 25.84 14.56 0.53
C LYS A 61 26.04 15.05 1.96
N VAL A 62 26.96 14.46 2.73
CA VAL A 62 27.67 15.21 3.78
C VAL A 62 29.07 14.60 3.94
N SER A 63 30.04 15.20 3.25
CA SER A 63 31.43 15.19 3.69
C SER A 63 31.79 16.66 3.84
N TYR A 64 31.96 17.09 5.08
CA TYR A 64 32.57 18.37 5.45
C TYR A 64 33.99 18.08 5.92
#